data_AF-A0A3M1HMJ9-F1
#
_entry.id   AF-A0A3M1HMJ9-F1
#
_cell.length_a   1.000
_cell.length_b   1.000
_cell.length_c   1.000
_cell.angle_alpha   90.00
_cell.angle_beta   90.00
_cell.angle_gamma   90.00
#
_symmetry.space_group_name_H-M   'P 1'
#
loop_
_entity.id
_entity.type
_entity.pdbx_description
1 polymer ?
#
loop_
_entity_poly.entity_id
_entity_poly.type
_entity_poly.pdbx_seq_one_letter_code
_entity_poly.pdbx_strand_id
1 'polypeptide(L)'
;NGPVGVFEFDQFGEGTRRIAEAIAESDAFSIAGGGDTLAAIDKYGVADRISYISTGGGAFLEFLEGKKLPAVAMLEQRAQG
;
A
#
# COMPACT_ATOMS: atom_id res chain seq x y z
N ASN A 1 2.23 -2.92 4.05
CA ASN A 1 1.20 -2.00 4.57
C ASN A 1 1.67 -1.58 5.95
N GLY A 2 2.23 -0.39 6.05
CA GLY A 2 2.83 0.18 7.24
C GLY A 2 4.36 0.36 7.13
N PRO A 3 4.92 1.43 7.74
CA PRO A 3 6.36 1.58 7.94
C PRO A 3 6.87 0.64 9.04
N VAL A 4 8.20 0.48 9.14
CA VAL A 4 8.84 -0.38 10.16
C VAL A 4 9.49 0.41 11.30
N GLY A 5 9.22 1.71 11.35
CA GLY A 5 9.71 2.64 12.36
C GLY A 5 8.91 3.95 12.30
N VAL A 6 9.15 4.84 13.25
CA VAL A 6 8.54 6.18 13.31
C VAL A 6 9.26 7.08 12.31
N PHE A 7 9.00 6.82 11.03
CA PHE A 7 9.73 7.33 9.88
C PHE A 7 9.62 8.84 9.70
N GLU A 8 8.68 9.48 10.39
CA GLU A 8 8.51 10.91 10.49
C GLU A 8 9.76 11.58 11.09
N PHE A 9 10.46 10.89 12.01
CA PHE A 9 11.74 11.33 12.56
C PHE A 9 12.89 10.62 11.86
N ASP A 10 13.82 11.38 11.28
CA ASP A 10 14.90 10.80 10.46
C ASP A 10 15.79 9.81 11.24
N GLN A 11 16.01 10.09 12.53
CA GLN A 11 16.74 9.21 13.46
C GLN A 11 16.10 7.82 13.64
N PHE A 12 14.83 7.66 13.28
CA PHE A 12 14.07 6.41 13.35
C PHE A 12 13.52 5.97 11.97
N GLY A 13 13.87 6.68 10.89
CA GLY A 13 13.33 6.45 9.55
C GLY A 13 14.15 5.56 8.63
N GLU A 14 15.43 5.34 8.95
CA GLU A 14 16.35 4.61 8.08
C GLU A 14 15.86 3.19 7.73
N GLY A 15 15.24 2.48 8.69
CA GLY A 15 14.66 1.16 8.43
C GLY A 15 13.56 1.20 7.36
N THR A 16 12.65 2.17 7.47
CA THR A 16 11.57 2.36 6.50
C THR A 16 12.12 2.78 5.14
N ARG A 17 13.11 3.68 5.10
CA ARG A 17 13.77 4.09 3.85
C ARG A 17 14.38 2.91 3.12
N ARG A 18 15.17 2.09 3.82
CA ARG A 18 15.84 0.92 3.23
C ARG A 18 14.87 -0.11 2.68
N ILE A 19 13.77 -0.36 3.39
CA ILE A 19 12.73 -1.27 2.90
C ILE A 19 12.01 -0.68 1.68
N ALA A 20 11.69 0.61 1.71
CA ALA A 20 11.05 1.28 0.57
C ALA A 20 11.94 1.22 -0.69
N GLU A 21 13.24 1.47 -0.56
CA GLU A 21 14.22 1.34 -1.64
C GLU A 21 14.35 -0.10 -2.12
N ALA A 22 14.44 -1.07 -1.21
CA ALA A 22 14.55 -2.49 -1.57
C ALA A 22 13.31 -3.00 -2.33
N ILE A 23 12.11 -2.54 -1.95
CA ILE A 23 10.88 -2.86 -2.69
C ILE A 23 10.90 -2.22 -4.08
N ALA A 24 11.36 -0.97 -4.18
CA ALA A 24 11.43 -0.21 -5.43
C ALA A 24 12.50 -0.71 -6.41
N GLU A 25 13.52 -1.42 -5.93
CA GLU A 25 14.60 -2.02 -6.73
C GLU A 25 14.32 -3.49 -7.08
N SER A 26 13.30 -4.09 -6.47
CA SER A 26 12.92 -5.48 -6.71
C SER A 26 12.18 -5.65 -8.04
N ASP A 27 12.46 -6.75 -8.75
CA ASP A 27 11.70 -7.15 -9.95
C ASP A 27 10.30 -7.70 -9.63
N ALA A 28 9.96 -7.84 -8.34
CA ALA A 28 8.65 -8.32 -7.92
C ALA A 28 7.54 -7.31 -8.22
N PHE A 29 6.34 -7.82 -8.50
CA PHE A 29 5.14 -6.97 -8.53
C PHE A 29 4.85 -6.44 -7.12
N SER A 30 4.96 -5.13 -6.95
CA SER A 30 4.81 -4.46 -5.67
C SER A 30 3.46 -3.75 -5.58
N ILE A 31 2.71 -4.05 -4.51
CA ILE A 31 1.45 -3.40 -4.18
C ILE A 31 1.56 -2.71 -2.82
N ALA A 32 1.29 -1.41 -2.78
CA ALA A 32 1.28 -0.61 -1.57
C ALA A 32 -0.12 -0.07 -1.26
N GLY A 33 -0.42 0.10 0.02
CA GLY A 33 -1.67 0.71 0.47
C GLY A 33 -1.61 1.00 1.98
N GLY A 34 -2.53 1.85 2.43
CA GLY A 34 -2.55 2.41 3.79
C GLY A 34 -1.84 3.77 3.86
N GLY A 35 -2.44 4.73 4.59
CA GLY A 35 -2.01 6.14 4.60
C GLY A 35 -0.53 6.32 4.94
N ASP A 36 -0.05 5.68 6.01
CA ASP A 36 1.34 5.80 6.45
C ASP A 36 2.32 5.19 5.43
N THR A 37 1.93 4.09 4.74
CA THR A 37 2.73 3.53 3.66
C THR A 37 2.90 4.52 2.51
N LEU A 38 1.80 5.21 2.14
CA LEU A 38 1.82 6.20 1.07
C LEU A 38 2.67 7.43 1.46
N ALA A 39 2.56 7.89 2.71
CA ALA A 39 3.39 8.97 3.22
C ALA A 39 4.89 8.60 3.22
N ALA A 40 5.24 7.35 3.55
CA ALA A 40 6.62 6.87 3.46
C ALA A 40 7.12 6.77 2.00
N ILE A 41 6.29 6.27 1.09
CA ILE A 41 6.61 6.18 -0.35
C ILE A 41 6.88 7.57 -0.94
N ASP A 42 6.07 8.56 -0.58
CA ASP A 42 6.23 9.95 -1.00
C ASP A 42 7.50 10.57 -0.39
N LYS A 43 7.69 10.45 0.93
CA LYS A 43 8.89 10.96 1.64
C LYS A 43 10.20 10.46 1.02
N TYR A 44 10.25 9.19 0.60
CA TYR A 44 11.46 8.58 0.05
C TYR A 44 11.51 8.56 -1.48
N GLY A 45 10.54 9.17 -2.17
CA GLY A 45 10.58 9.36 -3.63
C GLY A 45 10.59 8.05 -4.42
N VAL A 46 9.87 7.02 -3.95
CA VAL A 46 9.83 5.70 -4.61
C VAL A 46 8.53 5.44 -5.37
N ALA A 47 7.62 6.42 -5.43
CA ALA A 47 6.27 6.25 -5.98
C ALA A 47 6.24 5.65 -7.39
N ASP A 48 7.05 6.19 -8.31
CA ASP A 48 7.10 5.74 -9.71
C ASP A 48 7.69 4.33 -9.89
N ARG A 49 8.26 3.74 -8.83
CA ARG A 49 8.88 2.42 -8.82
C ARG A 49 8.02 1.36 -8.12
N ILE A 50 6.82 1.73 -7.65
CA ILE A 50 5.86 0.78 -7.09
C ILE A 50 4.86 0.37 -8.18
N SER A 51 4.61 -0.92 -8.36
CA SER A 51 3.75 -1.40 -9.46
C SER A 51 2.30 -0.97 -9.32
N TYR A 52 1.77 -0.90 -8.09
CA TYR A 52 0.42 -0.41 -7.82
C TYR A 52 0.32 0.27 -6.45
N ILE A 53 -0.23 1.48 -6.41
CA ILE A 53 -0.50 2.23 -5.17
C ILE A 53 -2.01 2.33 -4.96
N SER A 54 -2.50 1.65 -3.93
CA SER A 54 -3.90 1.71 -3.51
C SER A 54 -4.15 2.89 -2.58
N THR A 55 -5.06 3.78 -3.00
CA THR A 55 -5.62 4.86 -2.18
C THR A 55 -6.87 4.44 -1.41
N GLY A 56 -7.25 3.16 -1.47
CA GLY A 56 -8.49 2.63 -0.89
C GLY A 56 -8.54 2.57 0.65
N GLY A 57 -7.46 2.94 1.34
CA GLY A 57 -7.42 3.03 2.81
C GLY A 57 -7.96 1.77 3.51
N GLY A 58 -9.06 1.93 4.25
CA GLY A 58 -9.74 0.83 4.93
C GLY A 58 -10.29 -0.25 4.00
N ALA A 59 -10.82 0.12 2.83
CA ALA A 59 -11.34 -0.86 1.86
C ALA A 59 -10.22 -1.75 1.30
N PHE A 60 -9.00 -1.24 1.18
CA PHE A 60 -7.83 -2.05 0.80
C PHE A 60 -7.50 -3.08 1.88
N LEU A 61 -7.55 -2.69 3.16
CA LEU A 61 -7.33 -3.61 4.28
C LEU A 61 -8.43 -4.68 4.36
N GLU A 62 -9.70 -4.29 4.29
CA GLU A 62 -10.83 -5.23 4.31
C GLU A 62 -10.76 -6.24 3.16
N PHE A 63 -10.33 -5.78 1.98
CA PHE A 63 -10.11 -6.67 0.83
C PHE A 63 -9.00 -7.69 1.10
N LEU A 64 -7.86 -7.26 1.66
CA LEU A 64 -6.75 -8.16 2.02
C LEU A 64 -7.11 -9.12 3.17
N GLU A 65 -8.02 -8.73 4.06
CA GLU A 65 -8.60 -9.60 5.09
C GLU A 65 -9.55 -10.68 4.51
N GLY A 66 -9.83 -10.64 3.20
CA GLY A 66 -10.72 -11.58 2.53
C GLY A 66 -12.21 -11.28 2.75
N LYS A 67 -12.55 -10.09 3.26
CA LYS A 67 -13.95 -9.68 3.43
C LYS A 67 -14.56 -9.35 2.07
N LYS A 68 -15.85 -9.65 1.91
CA LYS A 68 -16.62 -9.17 0.77
C LYS A 68 -16.91 -7.68 0.94
N LEU A 69 -16.39 -6.87 0.02
CA LEU A 69 -16.75 -5.45 -0.06
C LEU A 69 -18.19 -5.33 -0.59
N PRO A 70 -19.14 -4.74 0.16
CA PRO A 70 -20.55 -4.71 -0.23
C PRO A 70 -20.81 -4.09 -1.61
N ALA A 71 -20.08 -3.02 -1.94
CA ALA A 71 -20.21 -2.35 -3.24
C ALA A 71 -19.77 -3.26 -4.41
N VAL A 72 -18.68 -4.02 -4.25
CA VAL A 72 -18.20 -4.97 -5.26
C VAL A 72 -19.18 -6.14 -5.40
N ALA A 73 -19.65 -6.70 -4.28
CA ALA A 73 -20.61 -7.79 -4.29
C ALA A 73 -21.92 -7.43 -5.01
N MET A 74 -22.40 -6.19 -4.84
CA MET A 74 -23.59 -5.71 -5.56
C MET A 74 -23.35 -5.64 -7.07
N LEU A 75 -22.17 -5.20 -7.53
CA LEU A 75 -21.82 -5.18 -8.95
C LEU A 75 -21.72 -6.59 -9.53
N GLU A 76 -21.09 -7.53 -8.81
CA GLU A 76 -21.00 -8.94 -9.20
C GLU A 76 -22.39 -9.57 -9.36
N GLN A 77 -23.28 -9.33 -8.40
CA GLN A 77 -24.65 -9.83 -8.46
C GLN A 77 -25.42 -9.29 -9.67
N ARG A 78 -25.21 -8.01 -10.03
CA ARG A 78 -25.89 -7.39 -11.18
C ARG A 78 -25.30 -7.81 -12.52
N ALA A 79 -24.04 -8.20 -12.58
CA ALA A 79 -23.40 -8.69 -13.80
C ALA A 79 -23.80 -10.13 -14.17
N GLN A 80 -24.39 -10.88 -13.23
CA GLN A 80 -24.83 -12.27 -13.44
C GLN A 80 -26.26 -12.40 -13.97
N GLY A 81 -27.05 -11.31 -13.99
CA GLY A 81 -28.43 -11.28 -14.49
C GLY A 81 -28.53 -10.55 -15.82
#